data_AF-Q6NJQ0-F1
#
_entry.id   AF-Q6NJQ0-F1
#
_cell.length_a   1.000
_cell.length_b   1.000
_cell.length_c   1.000
_cell.angle_alpha   90.00
_cell.angle_beta   90.00
_cell.angle_gamma   90.00
#
_symmetry.space_group_name_H-M   'P 1'
#
loop_
_entity.id
_entity.type
_entity.pdbx_description
1 polymer ?
#
loop_
_entity_poly.entity_id
_entity_poly.type
_entity_poly.pdbx_seq_one_letter_code
_entity_poly.pdbx_strand_id
1 'polypeptide(L)' 'MESSGCAIKPQSTVELSQYPEDYLDAVAEELNDRLRKTLEYDKPSERILKLLA' A
#
# COMPACT_ATOMS: atom_id res chain seq x y z
N MET A 1 -15.13 -18.34 -27.07
CA MET A 1 -14.15 -17.39 -26.50
C MET A 1 -14.70 -16.95 -25.15
N GLU A 2 -14.47 -17.74 -24.11
CA GLU A 2 -14.92 -17.39 -22.77
C GLU A 2 -13.72 -16.76 -22.05
N SER A 3 -13.73 -15.43 -21.98
CA SER A 3 -12.77 -14.66 -21.22
C SER A 3 -13.07 -14.89 -19.74
N SER A 4 -12.46 -15.91 -19.16
CA SER A 4 -12.50 -16.14 -17.72
C SER A 4 -11.67 -15.06 -17.03
N GLY A 5 -12.31 -13.92 -16.79
CA GLY A 5 -11.77 -12.86 -15.96
C GLY A 5 -11.42 -13.42 -14.59
N CYS A 6 -10.13 -13.40 -14.27
CA CYS A 6 -9.64 -13.76 -12.95
C CYS A 6 -10.21 -12.75 -11.94
N ALA A 7 -11.16 -13.18 -11.13
CA ALA A 7 -11.74 -12.35 -10.08
C ALA A 7 -10.64 -12.02 -9.05
N ILE A 8 -10.16 -10.78 -9.06
CA ILE A 8 -9.39 -10.24 -7.94
C ILE A 8 -10.36 -10.21 -6.75
N LYS A 9 -10.27 -11.21 -5.86
CA LYS A 9 -10.95 -11.14 -4.57
C LYS A 9 -10.47 -9.86 -3.89
N PRO A 10 -11.36 -8.93 -3.48
CA PRO A 10 -10.93 -7.86 -2.57
C PRO A 10 -10.36 -8.57 -1.35
N GLN A 11 -9.11 -8.27 -1.00
CA GLN A 11 -8.52 -8.83 0.20
C GLN A 11 -9.46 -8.46 1.35
N SER A 12 -9.94 -9.48 2.04
CA SER A 12 -10.84 -9.37 3.19
C SER A 12 -10.35 -8.25 4.08
N THR A 13 -11.27 -7.41 4.56
CA THR A 13 -11.02 -6.44 5.62
C THR A 13 -10.11 -7.06 6.68
N VAL A 14 -8.83 -6.68 6.67
CA VAL A 14 -7.88 -7.12 7.68
C VAL A 14 -8.29 -6.38 8.94
N GLU A 15 -8.72 -7.11 9.97
CA GLU A 15 -8.94 -6.54 11.30
C GLU A 15 -7.58 -6.07 11.83
N LEU A 16 -7.23 -4.81 11.55
CA LEU A 16 -5.95 -4.23 11.95
C LEU A 16 -5.76 -4.23 13.47
N SER A 17 -6.87 -4.30 14.22
CA SER A 17 -6.93 -4.45 15.68
C SER A 17 -6.22 -5.69 16.22
N GLN A 18 -5.97 -6.71 15.39
CA GLN A 18 -5.28 -7.93 15.79
C GLN A 18 -3.75 -7.77 15.86
N TYR A 19 -3.20 -6.69 15.31
CA TYR A 19 -1.76 -6.43 15.28
C TYR A 19 -1.39 -5.35 16.31
N PRO A 20 -0.21 -5.44 16.95
CA PRO A 20 0.27 -4.39 17.83
C PRO A 20 0.60 -3.14 17.00
N GLU A 21 0.45 -1.96 17.64
CA GLU A 21 0.69 -0.66 17.01
C GLU A 21 2.08 -0.57 16.40
N ASP A 22 3.13 -0.94 17.15
CA ASP A 22 4.53 -0.95 16.66
C ASP A 22 4.72 -1.78 15.39
N TYR A 23 3.94 -2.86 15.22
CA TYR A 23 3.98 -3.67 14.00
C TYR A 23 3.31 -2.94 12.84
N LEU A 24 2.18 -2.29 13.08
CA LEU A 24 1.47 -1.52 12.06
C LEU A 24 2.31 -0.32 11.61
N ASP A 25 2.99 0.34 12.54
CA ASP A 25 3.89 1.45 12.25
C ASP A 25 5.08 1.01 11.39
N ALA A 26 5.75 -0.07 11.78
CA ALA A 26 6.86 -0.62 10.99
C ALA A 26 6.43 -1.02 9.56
N VAL A 27 5.26 -1.66 9.42
CA VAL A 27 4.70 -2.02 8.11
C VAL A 27 4.33 -0.77 7.30
N ALA A 28 3.77 0.26 7.94
CA ALA A 28 3.42 1.51 7.27
C ALA A 28 4.66 2.24 6.76
N GLU A 29 5.72 2.34 7.57
CA GLU A 29 7.00 2.92 7.17
C GLU A 29 7.59 2.18 5.97
N GLU A 30 7.64 0.86 6.00
CA GLU A 30 8.13 0.05 4.88
C GLU A 30 7.33 0.34 3.59
N LEU A 31 5.99 0.35 3.69
CA LEU A 31 5.12 0.62 2.55
C LEU A 31 5.25 2.03 1.98
N ASN A 32 5.61 3.00 2.81
CA ASN A 32 5.81 4.39 2.46
C ASN A 32 7.20 4.67 1.88
N ASP A 33 8.21 3.88 2.24
CA ASP A 33 9.57 3.95 1.70
C ASP A 33 9.78 3.16 0.41
N ARG A 34 8.82 2.31 0.04
CA ARG A 34 8.90 1.50 -1.17
C ARG A 34 8.63 2.32 -2.42
N LEU A 35 9.58 2.27 -3.36
CA LEU A 35 9.42 2.84 -4.71
C LEU A 35 8.19 2.23 -5.41
N ARG A 36 7.31 3.08 -5.95
CA ARG A 36 6.13 2.62 -6.69
C ARG A 36 6.20 3.00 -8.14
N LYS A 37 6.08 2.02 -9.03
CA LYS A 37 6.06 2.24 -10.50
C LYS A 37 4.99 3.25 -10.92
N THR A 38 3.84 3.27 -10.25
CA THR A 38 2.75 4.24 -10.50
C THR A 38 3.10 5.67 -10.13
N LEU A 39 4.12 5.87 -9.29
CA LEU A 39 4.64 7.17 -8.90
C LEU A 39 5.94 7.50 -9.66
N GLU A 40 6.18 6.86 -10.80
CA GLU A 40 7.45 6.95 -11.55
C GLU A 40 8.65 6.42 -10.77
N TYR A 41 8.41 5.42 -9.92
CA TYR A 41 9.37 4.87 -8.97
C TYR A 41 9.76 5.83 -7.84
N ASP A 42 9.04 6.93 -7.62
CA ASP A 42 9.20 7.71 -6.38
C ASP A 42 8.63 6.96 -5.17
N LYS A 43 9.13 7.34 -3.98
CA LYS A 43 8.59 6.93 -2.69
C LYS A 43 7.27 7.66 -2.40
N PRO A 44 6.24 6.95 -1.91
CA PRO A 44 5.01 7.58 -1.44
C PRO A 44 5.23 8.70 -0.42
N SER A 45 6.13 8.51 0.56
CA SER A 45 6.45 9.51 1.58
C SER A 45 6.92 10.83 0.98
N GLU A 46 7.86 10.78 0.03
CA GLU A 46 8.39 11.96 -0.66
C GLU A 46 7.34 12.63 -1.55
N ARG A 47 6.53 11.85 -2.26
CA ARG A 47 5.45 12.38 -3.11
C ARG A 47 4.40 13.12 -2.29
N ILE A 48 4.03 12.61 -1.12
CA ILE A 48 3.08 13.27 -0.22
C ILE A 48 3.65 14.62 0.24
N LEU A 49 4.92 14.66 0.66
CA LEU A 49 5.58 15.92 1.05
C LEU A 49 5.61 16.95 -0.08
N LYS A 50 5.90 16.51 -1.32
CA LYS A 50 5.87 17.39 -2.52
C LYS A 50 4.47 17.94 -2.82
N LEU A 51 3.40 17.24 -2.45
CA LEU A 51 2.01 17.67 -2.67
C LEU A 51 1.49 18.59 -1.58
N LEU A 52 2.06 18.52 -0.38
CA LEU A 52 1.69 19.36 0.76
C LEU A 52 2.51 20.66 0.86
N ALA A 53 3.58 20.77 0.07
CA ALA A 53 4.43 21.95 -0.06
C ALA A 53 3.85 22.97 -1.05
#